data_AF-A0A849IUF6-F1
#
_entry.id   AF-A0A849IUF6-F1
#
_cell.length_a   1.000
_cell.length_b   1.000
_cell.length_c   1.000
_cell.angle_alpha   90.00
_cell.angle_beta   90.00
_cell.angle_gamma   90.00
#
_symmetry.space_group_name_H-M   'P 1'
#
loop_
_entity.id
_entity.type
_entity.pdbx_description
1 polymer ?
#
loop_
_entity_poly.entity_id
_entity_poly.type
_entity_poly.pdbx_seq_one_letter_code
_entity_poly.pdbx_strand_id
1 'polypeptide(L)'
;MLEDTAKECITWAIGKFPNLKMSTGLNVSGQVLIDLAAKAGYQGELLFVDTGYHFPETVKLFSELDQRYPEITFRTLSADSATEDLYLSEPEKCCQINKIDPLQAYLADTRTDAILNARTRASSPTRRDLQMVEAGPTYRINPLTLWSQNDLDTYLAANEIPPHPLYELGFTSMGCWPCTRAIKPGEDPRSGRFVGQGRLECGIWSKPTIAEISHAKENLK
;
A
#
# COMPACT_ATOMS: atom_id res chain seq x y z
N MET A 1 7.53 1.50 21.59
CA MET A 1 8.73 1.60 20.72
C MET A 1 8.36 1.56 19.24
N LEU A 2 7.95 0.43 18.65
CA LEU A 2 7.61 0.38 17.20
C LEU A 2 6.41 1.28 16.82
N GLU A 3 5.36 1.28 17.65
CA GLU A 3 4.21 2.18 17.50
C GLU A 3 4.63 3.65 17.59
N ASP A 4 5.37 4.02 18.63
CA ASP A 4 5.83 5.40 18.82
C ASP A 4 6.67 5.87 17.63
N THR A 5 7.63 5.05 17.18
CA THR A 5 8.45 5.36 16.00
C THR A 5 7.60 5.53 14.73
N ALA A 6 6.59 4.69 14.52
CA ALA A 6 5.69 4.82 13.38
C ALA A 6 4.87 6.12 13.46
N LYS A 7 4.32 6.44 14.63
CA LYS A 7 3.55 7.68 14.85
C LYS A 7 4.42 8.93 14.71
N GLU A 8 5.62 8.94 15.26
CA GLU A 8 6.60 10.03 15.09
C GLU A 8 6.92 10.26 13.61
N CYS A 9 7.15 9.18 12.85
CA CYS A 9 7.36 9.27 11.41
C CYS A 9 6.15 9.87 10.68
N ILE A 10 4.93 9.46 11.04
CA ILE A 10 3.69 9.99 10.44
C ILE A 10 3.50 11.47 10.81
N THR A 11 3.64 11.84 12.08
CA THR A 11 3.52 13.23 12.54
C THR A 11 4.56 14.13 11.89
N TRP A 12 5.80 13.66 11.74
CA TRP A 12 6.82 14.38 10.98
C TRP A 12 6.40 14.57 9.52
N ALA A 13 5.88 13.53 8.86
CA ALA A 13 5.44 13.61 7.48
C ALA A 13 4.29 14.61 7.30
N ILE A 14 3.32 14.62 8.21
CA ILE A 14 2.20 15.57 8.23
C ILE A 14 2.73 17.02 8.32
N GLY A 15 3.68 17.27 9.22
CA GLY A 15 4.25 18.61 9.39
C GLY A 15 5.15 19.05 8.23
N LYS A 16 5.80 18.12 7.54
CA LYS A 16 6.74 18.42 6.45
C LYS A 16 6.07 18.55 5.08
N PHE A 17 4.99 17.80 4.82
CA PHE A 17 4.35 17.71 3.50
C PHE A 17 2.86 18.07 3.58
N PRO A 18 2.47 19.34 3.29
CA PRO A 18 1.08 19.79 3.38
C PRO A 18 0.08 19.04 2.48
N ASN A 19 0.56 18.43 1.38
CA ASN A 19 -0.21 17.64 0.42
C ASN A 19 0.00 16.12 0.59
N LEU A 20 0.45 15.66 1.77
CA LEU A 20 0.72 14.26 2.05
C LEU A 20 -0.49 13.37 1.72
N LYS A 21 -0.27 12.37 0.87
CA LYS A 21 -1.26 11.31 0.57
C LYS A 21 -0.93 10.03 1.32
N MET A 22 -1.88 9.12 1.38
CA MET A 22 -1.66 7.76 1.85
C MET A 22 -2.17 6.78 0.80
N SER A 23 -1.55 5.61 0.67
CA SER A 23 -2.02 4.57 -0.24
C SER A 23 -2.29 3.27 0.50
N THR A 24 -3.28 2.52 0.04
CA THR A 24 -3.59 1.21 0.62
C THR A 24 -3.92 0.16 -0.45
N GLY A 25 -3.51 -1.06 -0.16
CA GLY A 25 -4.03 -2.27 -0.80
C GLY A 25 -4.75 -3.18 0.19
N LEU A 26 -5.15 -2.63 1.36
CA LEU A 26 -5.99 -3.25 2.40
C LEU A 26 -5.51 -4.59 2.97
N ASN A 27 -4.23 -4.89 2.76
CA ASN A 27 -3.54 -5.93 3.52
C ASN A 27 -3.42 -5.50 4.99
N VAL A 28 -3.09 -6.45 5.88
CA VAL A 28 -2.94 -6.22 7.33
C VAL A 28 -2.09 -4.98 7.64
N SER A 29 -0.93 -4.81 6.99
CA SER A 29 -0.09 -3.62 7.20
C SER A 29 -0.78 -2.31 6.77
N GLY A 30 -1.59 -2.35 5.73
CA GLY A 30 -2.37 -1.19 5.28
C GLY A 30 -3.42 -0.77 6.31
N GLN A 31 -4.09 -1.73 6.94
CA GLN A 31 -5.08 -1.47 7.99
C GLN A 31 -4.43 -0.87 9.25
N VAL A 32 -3.28 -1.42 9.66
CA VAL A 32 -2.47 -0.87 10.75
C VAL A 32 -2.02 0.56 10.45
N LEU A 33 -1.56 0.85 9.23
CA LEU A 33 -1.12 2.18 8.84
C LEU A 33 -2.27 3.20 8.89
N ILE A 34 -3.48 2.82 8.43
CA ILE A 34 -4.66 3.71 8.46
C ILE A 34 -4.97 4.12 9.91
N ASP A 35 -5.03 3.15 10.83
CA ASP A 35 -5.32 3.42 12.24
C ASP A 35 -4.23 4.27 12.92
N LEU A 36 -2.95 3.97 12.67
CA LEU A 36 -1.84 4.77 13.18
C LEU A 36 -1.88 6.20 12.64
N ALA A 37 -2.23 6.38 11.36
CA ALA A 37 -2.32 7.68 10.74
C ALA A 37 -3.46 8.51 11.32
N ALA A 38 -4.65 7.92 11.48
CA ALA A 38 -5.78 8.51 12.18
C ALA A 38 -5.38 9.00 13.59
N LYS A 39 -4.78 8.11 14.40
CA LYS A 39 -4.29 8.44 15.75
C LYS A 39 -3.19 9.50 15.79
N ALA A 40 -2.45 9.68 14.70
CA ALA A 40 -1.44 10.72 14.55
C ALA A 40 -2.00 12.05 14.03
N GLY A 41 -3.30 12.13 13.76
CA GLY A 41 -3.99 13.34 13.29
C GLY A 41 -3.95 13.52 11.77
N TYR A 42 -3.75 12.46 10.99
CA TYR A 42 -3.81 12.53 9.54
C TYR A 42 -5.25 12.78 9.05
N GLN A 43 -5.43 13.82 8.23
CA GLN A 43 -6.73 14.19 7.64
C GLN A 43 -6.70 14.28 6.10
N GLY A 44 -5.66 13.68 5.49
CA GLY A 44 -5.48 13.72 4.04
C GLY A 44 -6.27 12.63 3.31
N GLU A 45 -5.86 12.35 2.08
CA GLU A 45 -6.52 11.35 1.24
C GLU A 45 -5.85 9.97 1.34
N LEU A 46 -6.66 8.96 1.58
CA LEU A 46 -6.31 7.56 1.44
C LEU A 46 -6.71 7.05 0.05
N LEU A 47 -5.71 6.77 -0.77
CA LEU A 47 -5.84 6.32 -2.14
C LEU A 47 -5.93 4.80 -2.22
N PHE A 48 -7.05 4.31 -2.74
CA PHE A 48 -7.24 2.92 -3.13
C PHE A 48 -7.33 2.85 -4.65
N VAL A 49 -6.44 2.08 -5.28
CA VAL A 49 -6.46 1.90 -6.74
C VAL A 49 -7.37 0.71 -7.06
N ASP A 50 -8.58 0.99 -7.53
CA ASP A 50 -9.49 -0.02 -8.02
C ASP A 50 -9.04 -0.52 -9.39
N THR A 51 -8.62 -1.78 -9.41
CA THR A 51 -8.13 -2.43 -10.62
C THR A 51 -9.25 -3.05 -11.47
N GLY A 52 -10.50 -3.04 -10.98
CA GLY A 52 -11.60 -3.83 -11.53
C GLY A 52 -11.55 -5.33 -11.17
N TYR A 53 -10.47 -5.77 -10.51
CA TYR A 53 -10.20 -7.18 -10.22
C TYR A 53 -9.99 -7.45 -8.72
N HIS A 54 -10.47 -6.59 -7.81
CA HIS A 54 -10.37 -6.85 -6.37
C HIS A 54 -11.37 -7.93 -5.94
N PHE A 55 -11.07 -8.56 -4.80
CA PHE A 55 -12.06 -9.41 -4.14
C PHE A 55 -13.21 -8.52 -3.61
N PRO A 56 -14.48 -8.99 -3.66
CA PRO A 56 -15.60 -8.27 -3.05
C PRO A 56 -15.38 -7.95 -1.57
N GLU A 57 -14.71 -8.85 -0.83
CA GLU A 57 -14.35 -8.67 0.57
C GLU A 57 -13.39 -7.49 0.77
N THR A 58 -12.47 -7.26 -0.17
CA THR A 58 -11.54 -6.11 -0.15
C THR A 58 -12.29 -4.79 -0.34
N VAL A 59 -13.26 -4.75 -1.27
CA VAL A 59 -14.08 -3.56 -1.51
C VAL A 59 -14.99 -3.28 -0.32
N LYS A 60 -15.61 -4.32 0.27
CA LYS A 60 -16.42 -4.20 1.48
C LYS A 60 -15.61 -3.64 2.66
N LEU A 61 -14.41 -4.18 2.87
CA LEU A 61 -13.51 -3.69 3.92
C LEU A 61 -13.13 -2.22 3.72
N PHE A 62 -12.91 -1.78 2.47
CA PHE A 62 -12.64 -0.37 2.19
C PHE A 62 -13.77 0.53 2.70
N SER A 63 -15.03 0.18 2.40
CA SER A 63 -16.21 0.91 2.84
C SER A 63 -16.44 0.85 4.37
N GLU A 64 -16.06 -0.25 5.02
CA GLU A 64 -16.13 -0.37 6.48
C GLU A 64 -15.07 0.51 7.18
N LEU A 65 -13.88 0.60 6.61
CA LEU A 65 -12.81 1.45 7.14
C LEU A 65 -13.10 2.95 6.91
N ASP A 66 -13.74 3.31 5.80
CA ASP A 66 -14.20 4.69 5.54
C ASP A 66 -15.15 5.18 6.65
N GLN A 67 -16.10 4.33 7.06
CA GLN A 67 -17.00 4.62 8.18
C GLN A 67 -16.28 4.68 9.53
N ARG A 68 -15.20 3.90 9.70
CA ARG A 68 -14.45 3.84 10.95
C ARG A 68 -13.51 5.03 11.15
N TYR A 69 -12.97 5.60 10.07
CA TYR A 69 -12.00 6.71 10.10
C TYR A 69 -12.52 7.94 9.32
N PRO A 70 -13.61 8.58 9.78
CA PRO A 70 -14.28 9.68 9.05
C PRO A 70 -13.41 10.95 8.89
N GLU A 71 -12.31 11.05 9.62
CA GLU A 71 -11.33 12.13 9.49
C GLU A 71 -10.41 11.99 8.27
N ILE A 72 -10.32 10.79 7.69
CA ILE A 72 -9.52 10.51 6.49
C ILE A 72 -10.44 10.51 5.28
N THR A 73 -10.02 11.16 4.18
CA THR A 73 -10.79 11.14 2.93
C THR A 73 -10.46 9.89 2.12
N PHE A 74 -11.37 8.91 2.06
CA PHE A 74 -11.20 7.71 1.25
C PHE A 74 -11.46 8.02 -0.23
N ARG A 75 -10.49 7.73 -1.10
CA ARG A 75 -10.58 8.00 -2.54
C ARG A 75 -10.24 6.76 -3.35
N THR A 76 -11.14 6.41 -4.25
CA THR A 76 -10.91 5.40 -5.28
C THR A 76 -10.30 6.04 -6.53
N LEU A 77 -9.25 5.42 -7.05
CA LEU A 77 -8.63 5.72 -8.35
C LEU A 77 -8.85 4.53 -9.27
N SER A 78 -9.17 4.75 -10.53
CA SER A 78 -9.35 3.67 -11.52
C SER A 78 -8.77 4.09 -12.86
N ALA A 79 -8.48 3.13 -13.72
CA ALA A 79 -8.16 3.42 -15.11
C ALA A 79 -9.39 3.94 -15.86
N ASP A 80 -9.17 4.79 -16.86
CA ASP A 80 -10.23 5.32 -17.73
C ASP A 80 -10.79 4.26 -18.70
N SER A 81 -10.07 3.15 -18.89
CA SER A 81 -10.44 2.11 -19.86
C SER A 81 -10.42 0.71 -19.23
N ALA A 82 -11.43 -0.09 -19.58
CA ALA A 82 -11.49 -1.49 -19.21
C ALA A 82 -10.43 -2.28 -19.99
N THR A 83 -9.71 -3.14 -19.29
CA THR A 83 -8.72 -4.07 -19.87
C THR A 83 -9.13 -5.50 -19.58
N GLU A 84 -10.31 -5.88 -20.08
CA GLU A 84 -10.89 -7.22 -19.88
C GLU A 84 -9.85 -8.31 -20.22
N ASP A 85 -9.68 -9.24 -19.27
CA ASP A 85 -8.84 -10.43 -19.38
C ASP A 85 -7.34 -10.24 -19.72
N LEU A 86 -6.85 -8.99 -19.71
CA LEU A 86 -5.44 -8.69 -19.97
C LEU A 86 -4.49 -9.34 -18.94
N TYR A 87 -5.00 -9.72 -17.77
CA TYR A 87 -4.24 -10.46 -16.75
C TYR A 87 -3.84 -11.87 -17.21
N LEU A 88 -4.53 -12.46 -18.19
CA LEU A 88 -4.20 -13.78 -18.75
C LEU A 88 -3.06 -13.71 -19.76
N SER A 89 -3.09 -12.71 -20.65
CA SER A 89 -2.18 -12.59 -21.78
C SER A 89 -0.98 -11.66 -21.53
N GLU A 90 -1.20 -10.51 -20.89
CA GLU A 90 -0.18 -9.48 -20.64
C GLU A 90 -0.24 -8.96 -19.19
N PRO A 91 0.06 -9.79 -18.17
CA PRO A 91 -0.15 -9.47 -16.75
C PRO A 91 0.65 -8.25 -16.24
N GLU A 92 1.76 -7.91 -16.88
CA GLU A 92 2.51 -6.69 -16.58
C GLU A 92 1.79 -5.45 -17.10
N LYS A 93 1.31 -5.48 -18.34
CA LYS A 93 0.51 -4.40 -18.95
C LYS A 93 -0.82 -4.20 -18.23
N CYS A 94 -1.46 -5.28 -17.78
CA CYS A 94 -2.62 -5.22 -16.89
C CYS A 94 -2.30 -4.46 -15.60
N CYS A 95 -1.16 -4.72 -14.95
CA CYS A 95 -0.73 -3.96 -13.78
C CYS A 95 -0.36 -2.51 -14.11
N GLN A 96 0.24 -2.26 -15.27
CA GLN A 96 0.59 -0.91 -15.70
C GLN A 96 -0.68 -0.06 -15.82
N ILE A 97 -1.63 -0.50 -16.64
CA ILE A 97 -2.84 0.25 -16.97
C ILE A 97 -3.77 0.38 -15.77
N ASN A 98 -4.05 -0.72 -15.06
CA ASN A 98 -5.09 -0.70 -14.01
C ASN A 98 -4.58 -0.25 -12.64
N LYS A 99 -3.26 -0.17 -12.43
CA LYS A 99 -2.69 0.05 -11.10
C LYS A 99 -1.64 1.15 -11.05
N ILE A 100 -0.67 1.12 -11.97
CA ILE A 100 0.45 2.05 -11.91
C ILE A 100 0.04 3.39 -12.50
N ASP A 101 -0.50 3.40 -13.73
CA ASP A 101 -0.87 4.62 -14.45
C ASP A 101 -1.89 5.47 -13.68
N PRO A 102 -2.98 4.92 -13.12
CA PRO A 102 -3.97 5.74 -12.41
C PRO A 102 -3.40 6.39 -11.16
N LEU A 103 -2.52 5.69 -10.42
CA LEU A 103 -1.87 6.26 -9.26
C LEU A 103 -0.87 7.35 -9.67
N GLN A 104 0.00 7.07 -10.66
CA GLN A 104 1.02 8.03 -11.07
C GLN A 104 0.39 9.30 -11.68
N ALA A 105 -0.65 9.16 -12.49
CA ALA A 105 -1.42 10.28 -13.02
C ALA A 105 -2.00 11.13 -11.88
N TYR A 106 -2.67 10.51 -10.91
CA TYR A 106 -3.23 11.22 -9.78
C TYR A 106 -2.18 11.98 -8.95
N LEU A 107 -1.04 11.34 -8.66
CA LEU A 107 0.04 11.98 -7.90
C LEU A 107 0.66 13.16 -8.65
N ALA A 108 0.81 13.06 -9.98
CA ALA A 108 1.31 14.14 -10.82
C ALA A 108 0.30 15.31 -10.90
N ASP A 109 -0.96 15.01 -11.18
CA ASP A 109 -2.03 16.02 -11.34
C ASP A 109 -2.27 16.81 -10.06
N THR A 110 -2.21 16.13 -8.91
CA THR A 110 -2.34 16.75 -7.59
C THR A 110 -1.04 17.33 -7.04
N ARG A 111 0.08 17.19 -7.80
CA ARG A 111 1.43 17.59 -7.40
C ARG A 111 1.78 17.09 -6.00
N THR A 112 1.56 15.81 -5.75
CA THR A 112 1.79 15.19 -4.45
C THR A 112 3.29 15.08 -4.15
N ASP A 113 3.74 15.75 -3.08
CA ASP A 113 5.16 15.73 -2.67
C ASP A 113 5.54 14.43 -1.98
N ALA A 114 4.63 13.85 -1.19
CA ALA A 114 4.89 12.63 -0.43
C ALA A 114 3.67 11.72 -0.29
N ILE A 115 3.94 10.42 -0.16
CA ILE A 115 2.94 9.38 0.05
C ILE A 115 3.33 8.39 1.15
N LEU A 116 2.45 8.24 2.14
CA LEU A 116 2.50 7.17 3.13
C LEU A 116 2.11 5.85 2.46
N ASN A 117 2.85 4.78 2.78
CA ASN A 117 2.51 3.43 2.35
C ASN A 117 2.97 2.38 3.37
N ALA A 118 2.33 1.22 3.33
CA ALA A 118 2.45 0.19 4.36
C ALA A 118 3.46 -0.93 4.03
N ARG A 119 4.52 -0.64 3.27
CA ARG A 119 5.58 -1.62 3.01
C ARG A 119 6.42 -1.85 4.27
N THR A 120 6.77 -3.11 4.52
CA THR A 120 7.67 -3.53 5.60
C THR A 120 8.84 -4.33 5.02
N ARG A 121 9.98 -4.39 5.71
CA ARG A 121 11.12 -5.22 5.30
C ARG A 121 10.80 -6.71 5.32
N ALA A 122 9.94 -7.13 6.25
CA ALA A 122 9.47 -8.50 6.38
C ALA A 122 8.52 -8.91 5.25
N SER A 123 7.93 -7.95 4.53
CA SER A 123 6.90 -8.28 3.54
C SER A 123 7.42 -8.99 2.30
N SER A 124 8.67 -8.83 1.85
CA SER A 124 9.17 -9.51 0.64
C SER A 124 10.71 -9.51 0.61
N PRO A 125 11.36 -10.55 0.02
CA PRO A 125 12.82 -10.59 -0.10
C PRO A 125 13.44 -9.37 -0.80
N THR A 126 12.70 -8.76 -1.74
CA THR A 126 13.11 -7.56 -2.49
C THR A 126 13.04 -6.28 -1.66
N ARG A 127 12.43 -6.32 -0.47
CA ARG A 127 12.18 -5.18 0.42
C ARG A 127 13.03 -5.20 1.68
N ARG A 128 13.97 -6.14 1.82
CA ARG A 128 14.82 -6.27 3.02
C ARG A 128 15.58 -4.99 3.38
N ASP A 129 15.96 -4.21 2.37
CA ASP A 129 16.68 -2.94 2.55
C ASP A 129 15.78 -1.70 2.45
N LEU A 130 14.45 -1.88 2.59
CA LEU A 130 13.49 -0.77 2.55
C LEU A 130 13.88 0.31 3.57
N GLN A 131 13.88 1.56 3.11
CA GLN A 131 14.16 2.73 3.95
C GLN A 131 12.85 3.34 4.43
N MET A 132 12.87 3.98 5.60
CA MET A 132 11.69 4.67 6.12
C MET A 132 11.26 5.84 5.23
N VAL A 133 12.22 6.52 4.58
CA VAL A 133 11.95 7.54 3.58
C VAL A 133 12.77 7.22 2.33
N GLU A 134 12.10 7.11 1.18
CA GLU A 134 12.72 6.91 -0.12
C GLU A 134 12.47 8.12 -1.01
N ALA A 135 13.55 8.67 -1.58
CA ALA A 135 13.48 9.78 -2.51
C ALA A 135 12.97 9.34 -3.89
N GLY A 136 12.24 10.22 -4.56
CA GLY A 136 11.67 10.05 -5.89
C GLY A 136 10.82 11.26 -6.25
N PRO A 137 10.15 11.28 -7.43
CA PRO A 137 9.30 12.40 -7.84
C PRO A 137 8.21 12.72 -6.82
N THR A 138 7.67 11.66 -6.19
CA THR A 138 6.92 11.71 -4.94
C THR A 138 7.69 10.92 -3.89
N TYR A 139 7.98 11.52 -2.74
CA TYR A 139 8.63 10.86 -1.62
C TYR A 139 7.77 9.71 -1.10
N ARG A 140 8.39 8.56 -0.84
CA ARG A 140 7.68 7.40 -0.28
C ARG A 140 8.08 7.26 1.18
N ILE A 141 7.08 7.31 2.06
CA ILE A 141 7.26 7.24 3.50
C ILE A 141 6.68 5.91 3.98
N ASN A 142 7.49 5.11 4.67
CA ASN A 142 7.22 3.74 5.08
C ASN A 142 7.29 3.61 6.62
N PRO A 143 6.28 4.08 7.39
CA PRO A 143 6.36 4.10 8.85
C PRO A 143 6.52 2.70 9.48
N LEU A 144 6.04 1.67 8.79
CA LEU A 144 6.05 0.28 9.25
C LEU A 144 7.30 -0.51 8.81
N THR A 145 8.36 0.17 8.38
CA THR A 145 9.56 -0.46 7.78
C THR A 145 10.10 -1.64 8.60
N LEU A 146 10.12 -1.51 9.93
CA LEU A 146 10.70 -2.50 10.86
C LEU A 146 9.69 -3.50 11.44
N TRP A 147 8.40 -3.38 11.10
CA TRP A 147 7.36 -4.23 11.67
C TRP A 147 7.39 -5.62 11.03
N SER A 148 7.32 -6.65 11.88
CA SER A 148 7.10 -8.02 11.49
C SER A 148 5.61 -8.31 11.29
N GLN A 149 5.27 -9.46 10.70
CA GLN A 149 3.86 -9.88 10.59
C GLN A 149 3.22 -10.02 11.97
N ASN A 150 3.93 -10.59 12.95
CA ASN A 150 3.44 -10.75 14.32
C ASN A 150 3.14 -9.40 14.99
N ASP A 151 3.96 -8.37 14.77
CA ASP A 151 3.70 -7.03 15.31
C ASP A 151 2.41 -6.44 14.75
N LEU A 152 2.17 -6.65 13.45
CA LEU A 152 0.96 -6.17 12.79
C LEU A 152 -0.29 -6.90 13.30
N ASP A 153 -0.23 -8.23 13.41
CA ASP A 153 -1.35 -9.04 13.89
C ASP A 153 -1.68 -8.70 15.36
N THR A 154 -0.64 -8.55 16.19
CA THR A 154 -0.76 -8.12 17.59
C THR A 154 -1.43 -6.74 17.68
N TYR A 155 -1.05 -5.81 16.81
CA TYR A 155 -1.61 -4.48 16.79
C TYR A 155 -3.09 -4.48 16.35
N LEU A 156 -3.44 -5.22 15.29
CA LEU A 156 -4.85 -5.34 14.86
C LEU A 156 -5.72 -5.87 16.00
N ALA A 157 -5.28 -6.92 16.67
CA ALA A 157 -5.99 -7.51 17.79
C ALA A 157 -6.13 -6.54 18.98
N ALA A 158 -5.04 -5.87 19.37
CA ALA A 158 -5.03 -4.94 20.49
C ALA A 158 -5.89 -3.68 20.25
N ASN A 159 -6.13 -3.32 19.00
CA ASN A 159 -6.90 -2.12 18.62
C ASN A 159 -8.28 -2.44 18.03
N GLU A 160 -8.71 -3.71 18.12
CA GLU A 160 -10.02 -4.19 17.66
C GLU A 160 -10.31 -3.76 16.21
N ILE A 161 -9.28 -3.85 15.36
CA ILE A 161 -9.37 -3.58 13.93
C ILE A 161 -9.74 -4.90 13.25
N PRO A 162 -10.87 -4.98 12.55
CA PRO A 162 -11.31 -6.22 11.93
C PRO A 162 -10.28 -6.64 10.87
N PRO A 163 -9.70 -7.86 10.95
CA PRO A 163 -8.78 -8.31 9.92
C PRO A 163 -9.51 -8.46 8.59
N HIS A 164 -8.76 -8.50 7.50
CA HIS A 164 -9.36 -8.76 6.20
C HIS A 164 -10.03 -10.15 6.20
N PRO A 165 -11.30 -10.31 5.77
CA PRO A 165 -12.04 -11.57 5.91
C PRO A 165 -11.33 -12.79 5.29
N LEU A 166 -10.64 -12.58 4.17
CA LEU A 166 -9.88 -13.64 3.50
C LEU A 166 -8.61 -14.08 4.23
N TYR A 167 -8.11 -13.32 5.22
CA TYR A 167 -6.84 -13.62 5.89
C TYR A 167 -6.88 -14.98 6.60
N GLU A 168 -7.97 -15.26 7.33
CA GLU A 168 -8.19 -16.54 8.03
C GLU A 168 -8.41 -17.72 7.06
N LEU A 169 -8.77 -17.42 5.81
CA LEU A 169 -8.91 -18.41 4.73
C LEU A 169 -7.57 -18.70 4.02
N GLY A 170 -6.45 -18.20 4.55
CA GLY A 170 -5.10 -18.42 4.02
C GLY A 170 -4.66 -17.40 2.99
N PHE A 171 -5.39 -16.30 2.78
CA PHE A 171 -4.96 -15.20 1.91
C PHE A 171 -4.10 -14.20 2.70
N THR A 172 -2.86 -14.56 2.96
CA THR A 172 -1.90 -13.79 3.76
C THR A 172 -1.32 -12.57 3.04
N SER A 173 -1.51 -12.46 1.72
CA SER A 173 -1.20 -11.29 0.91
C SER A 173 -2.22 -11.18 -0.21
N MET A 174 -2.98 -10.09 -0.23
CA MET A 174 -4.10 -9.89 -1.15
C MET A 174 -3.75 -8.86 -2.23
N GLY A 175 -4.14 -9.16 -3.46
CA GLY A 175 -4.12 -8.27 -4.61
C GLY A 175 -5.37 -8.52 -5.45
N CYS A 176 -5.22 -8.49 -6.77
CA CYS A 176 -6.32 -8.85 -7.67
C CYS A 176 -6.67 -10.35 -7.53
N TRP A 177 -7.96 -10.70 -7.59
CA TRP A 177 -8.46 -12.07 -7.48
C TRP A 177 -7.84 -13.06 -8.49
N PRO A 178 -7.58 -12.71 -9.77
CA PRO A 178 -7.02 -13.70 -10.71
C PRO A 178 -5.54 -13.98 -10.44
N CYS A 179 -4.86 -13.11 -9.68
CA CYS A 179 -3.43 -13.15 -9.42
C CYS A 179 -3.09 -13.51 -7.97
N THR A 180 -4.09 -13.95 -7.19
CA THR A 180 -3.97 -14.23 -5.76
C THR A 180 -4.63 -15.57 -5.41
N ARG A 181 -3.93 -16.43 -4.66
CA ARG A 181 -4.47 -17.65 -4.06
C ARG A 181 -4.18 -17.71 -2.56
N ALA A 182 -4.91 -18.56 -1.85
CA ALA A 182 -4.54 -18.95 -0.49
C ALA A 182 -3.19 -19.70 -0.46
N ILE A 183 -2.42 -19.52 0.60
CA ILE A 183 -1.18 -20.25 0.83
C ILE A 183 -1.46 -21.61 1.51
N LYS A 184 -0.55 -22.56 1.33
CA LYS A 184 -0.58 -23.82 2.12
C LYS A 184 0.15 -23.60 3.46
N PRO A 185 -0.15 -24.41 4.49
CA PRO A 185 0.61 -24.37 5.74
C PRO A 185 2.11 -24.51 5.48
N GLY A 186 2.90 -23.56 6.02
CA GLY A 186 4.36 -23.52 5.87
C GLY A 186 4.88 -22.85 4.59
N GLU A 187 4.02 -22.43 3.66
CA GLU A 187 4.45 -21.60 2.53
C GLU A 187 4.80 -20.17 2.99
N ASP A 188 5.66 -19.48 2.23
CA ASP A 188 5.94 -18.07 2.48
C ASP A 188 4.65 -17.23 2.36
N PRO A 189 4.41 -16.23 3.25
CA PRO A 189 3.17 -15.44 3.29
C PRO A 189 2.80 -14.70 2.00
N ARG A 190 3.72 -14.54 1.04
CA ARG A 190 3.43 -13.96 -0.28
C ARG A 190 3.42 -14.97 -1.42
N SER A 191 3.64 -16.26 -1.15
CA SER A 191 3.60 -17.34 -2.16
C SER A 191 2.28 -17.42 -2.92
N GLY A 192 1.22 -16.86 -2.35
CA GLY A 192 -0.09 -16.74 -2.99
C GLY A 192 -0.17 -15.69 -4.10
N ARG A 193 0.84 -14.85 -4.29
CA ARG A 193 0.83 -13.72 -5.24
C ARG A 193 1.51 -14.07 -6.56
N PHE A 194 1.01 -13.46 -7.64
CA PHE A 194 1.61 -13.54 -8.98
C PHE A 194 1.79 -15.00 -9.44
N VAL A 195 0.81 -15.84 -9.09
CA VAL A 195 0.83 -17.28 -9.40
C VAL A 195 1.03 -17.48 -10.89
N GLY A 196 2.06 -18.23 -11.27
CA GLY A 196 2.40 -18.51 -12.67
C GLY A 196 3.05 -17.35 -13.44
N GLN A 197 3.34 -16.21 -12.81
CA GLN A 197 3.89 -15.02 -13.48
C GLN A 197 5.39 -14.80 -13.24
N GLY A 198 6.06 -15.62 -12.42
CA GLY A 198 7.51 -15.57 -12.22
C GLY A 198 8.04 -14.29 -11.56
N ARG A 199 7.19 -13.49 -10.90
CA ARG A 199 7.55 -12.20 -10.31
C ARG A 199 7.10 -12.07 -8.85
N LEU A 200 7.73 -11.17 -8.10
CA LEU A 200 7.46 -10.95 -6.67
C LEU A 200 6.74 -9.62 -6.37
N GLU A 201 6.73 -8.70 -7.33
CA GLU A 201 6.19 -7.34 -7.17
C GLU A 201 5.41 -6.91 -8.41
N CYS A 202 4.41 -6.02 -8.22
CA CYS A 202 3.55 -5.54 -9.30
C CYS A 202 4.06 -4.28 -10.02
N GLY A 203 5.17 -3.67 -9.55
CA GLY A 203 5.75 -2.46 -10.15
C GLY A 203 5.29 -1.12 -9.57
N ILE A 204 4.24 -1.08 -8.74
CA ILE A 204 3.71 0.18 -8.15
C ILE A 204 4.76 0.96 -7.33
N TRP A 205 5.73 0.25 -6.75
CA TRP A 205 6.82 0.83 -5.96
C TRP A 205 8.19 0.55 -6.58
N SER A 206 8.27 0.44 -7.91
CA SER A 206 9.55 0.30 -8.62
C SER A 206 10.53 1.39 -8.19
N LYS A 207 11.81 1.03 -8.06
CA LYS A 207 12.84 1.99 -7.65
C LYS A 207 12.93 3.11 -8.69
N PRO A 208 12.90 4.38 -8.26
CA PRO A 208 13.12 5.49 -9.18
C PRO A 208 14.54 5.42 -9.74
N THR A 209 14.71 5.95 -10.94
CA THR A 209 15.99 6.15 -11.62
C THR A 209 16.87 7.16 -10.86
N ILE A 210 18.18 7.14 -11.14
CA ILE A 210 19.13 8.08 -10.52
C ILE A 210 18.78 9.55 -10.85
N ALA A 211 18.26 9.80 -12.05
CA ALA A 211 17.84 11.12 -12.49
C ALA A 211 16.67 11.64 -11.63
N GLU A 212 15.66 10.81 -11.41
CA GLU A 212 14.49 11.14 -10.57
C GLU A 212 14.89 11.39 -9.11
N ILE A 213 15.83 10.60 -8.56
CA ILE A 213 16.30 10.77 -7.19
C ILE A 213 17.06 12.09 -7.01
N SER A 214 17.91 12.46 -7.98
CA SER A 214 18.75 13.65 -7.90
C SER A 214 17.91 14.92 -7.83
N HIS A 215 16.86 15.00 -8.66
CA HIS A 215 15.92 16.12 -8.66
C HIS A 215 15.13 16.22 -7.34
N ALA A 216 14.69 15.10 -6.79
CA ALA A 216 13.91 15.08 -5.55
C ALA A 216 14.70 15.61 -4.34
N LYS A 217 15.98 15.22 -4.20
CA LYS A 217 16.81 15.55 -3.01
C LYS A 217 17.05 17.04 -2.80
N GLU A 218 16.93 17.85 -3.85
CA GLU A 218 17.03 19.32 -3.72
C GLU A 218 15.86 19.91 -2.93
N ASN A 219 14.69 19.26 -2.97
CA ASN A 219 13.45 19.71 -2.31
C ASN A 219 13.32 19.27 -0.84
N LEU A 220 14.27 18.49 -0.31
CA LEU A 220 14.21 18.02 1.09
C LEU A 220 14.94 18.93 2.09
N LYS A 221 15.82 19.81 1.58
CA LYS A 221 16.54 20.82 2.38
C LYS A 221 15.59 21.90 2.88
#